data_AF-A0A3P6TIU7-F1
#
_entry.id   AF-A0A3P6TIU7-F1
#
_cell.length_a   1.000
_cell.length_b   1.000
_cell.length_c   1.000
_cell.angle_alpha   90.00
_cell.angle_beta   90.00
_cell.angle_gamma   90.00
#
_symmetry.space_group_name_H-M   'P 1'
#
loop_
_entity.id
_entity.type
_entity.pdbx_description
1 polymer ?
#
loop_
_entity_poly.entity_id
_entity_poly.type
_entity_poly.pdbx_seq_one_letter_code
_entity_poly.pdbx_strand_id
1 'polypeptide(L)'
;MNITYEPRITYEEEIRFIKLNSFDFIHFWNKKGDLLEADKALLYKGIRNLDSELVKLVEAKEDKTKIYKVYLKIGHISLLAKDFPRALSSYQKAYNLNKDGFWKEPASYFGLGMVYFHFKAFEM
;
A
#
# COMPACT_ATOMS: atom_id res chain seq x y z
N MET A 1 24.77 -12.79 -18.87
CA MET A 1 23.34 -13.16 -18.81
C MET A 1 22.88 -12.91 -17.38
N ASN A 2 22.45 -11.68 -17.08
CA ASN A 2 22.02 -11.33 -15.72
C ASN A 2 20.60 -11.83 -15.54
N ILE A 3 20.46 -12.99 -14.93
CA ILE A 3 19.18 -13.51 -14.46
C ILE A 3 18.75 -12.57 -13.35
N THR A 4 17.94 -11.55 -13.67
CA THR A 4 17.24 -10.75 -12.66
C THR A 4 16.25 -11.69 -12.00
N TYR A 5 16.68 -12.37 -10.94
CA TYR A 5 15.77 -13.13 -10.08
C TYR A 5 14.67 -12.18 -9.65
N GLU A 6 13.42 -12.46 -10.04
CA GLU A 6 12.29 -11.75 -9.48
C GLU A 6 12.36 -11.91 -7.96
N PRO A 7 12.41 -10.79 -7.21
CA PRO A 7 12.65 -10.86 -5.78
C PRO A 7 11.45 -11.53 -5.11
N ARG A 8 11.61 -12.80 -4.73
CA ARG A 8 10.58 -13.57 -4.02
C ARG A 8 10.47 -13.07 -2.58
N ILE A 9 9.23 -12.99 -2.10
CA ILE A 9 8.92 -12.72 -0.71
C ILE A 9 9.18 -14.01 0.08
N THR A 10 9.95 -13.94 1.16
CA THR A 10 10.12 -15.07 2.09
C THR A 10 8.87 -15.24 2.97
N TYR A 11 8.70 -16.42 3.58
CA TYR A 11 7.54 -16.67 4.44
C TYR A 11 7.44 -15.69 5.63
N GLU A 12 8.58 -15.32 6.22
CA GLU A 12 8.62 -14.33 7.30
C GLU A 12 8.27 -12.92 6.82
N GLU A 13 8.79 -12.54 5.65
CA GLU A 13 8.44 -11.28 4.98
C GLU A 13 6.94 -11.21 4.69
N GLU A 14 6.33 -12.32 4.26
CA GLU A 14 4.89 -12.41 3.96
C GLU A 14 4.04 -12.20 5.20
N ILE A 15 4.33 -12.89 6.31
CA ILE A 15 3.61 -12.72 7.58
C ILE A 15 3.70 -11.27 8.04
N ARG A 16 4.89 -10.66 7.94
CA ARG A 16 5.08 -9.27 8.30
C ARG A 16 4.27 -8.35 7.38
N PHE A 17 4.36 -8.56 6.07
CA PHE A 17 3.70 -7.76 5.05
C PHE A 17 2.17 -7.74 5.20
N ILE A 18 1.56 -8.88 5.49
CA ILE A 18 0.11 -8.99 5.68
C ILE A 18 -0.37 -8.08 6.81
N LYS A 19 0.40 -7.94 7.89
CA LYS A 19 0.06 -7.12 9.06
C LYS A 19 0.20 -5.61 8.82
N LEU A 20 1.03 -5.21 7.85
CA LEU A 20 1.32 -3.80 7.58
C LEU A 20 0.06 -3.03 7.16
N ASN A 21 -0.15 -1.87 7.76
CA ASN A 21 -1.19 -0.94 7.36
C ASN A 21 -0.74 0.51 7.64
N SER A 22 -1.62 1.49 7.44
CA SER A 22 -1.24 2.89 7.62
C SER A 22 -0.81 3.26 9.03
N PHE A 23 -1.23 2.53 10.07
CA PHE A 23 -0.79 2.83 11.44
C PHE A 23 0.71 2.60 11.65
N ASP A 24 1.35 1.81 10.79
CA ASP A 24 2.80 1.66 10.80
C ASP A 24 3.54 2.91 10.30
N PHE A 25 2.83 3.94 9.80
CA PHE A 25 3.44 5.14 9.23
C PHE A 25 4.52 5.75 10.13
N ILE A 26 4.27 5.87 11.44
CA ILE A 26 5.26 6.44 12.37
C ILE A 26 6.54 5.60 12.40
N HIS A 27 6.44 4.27 12.35
CA HIS A 27 7.61 3.40 12.31
C HIS A 27 8.46 3.64 11.05
N PHE A 28 7.79 3.80 9.91
CA PHE A 28 8.42 4.03 8.61
C PHE A 28 8.87 5.50 8.41
N TRP A 29 8.35 6.44 9.20
CA TRP A 29 8.62 7.88 9.07
C TRP A 29 9.55 8.45 10.16
N ASN A 30 9.51 7.93 11.39
CA ASN A 30 10.14 8.54 12.58
C ASN A 30 11.60 8.12 12.83
N LYS A 31 12.30 7.52 11.86
CA LYS A 31 13.74 7.33 11.98
C LYS A 31 14.45 8.57 11.46
N LYS A 32 15.31 9.17 12.30
CA LYS A 32 16.32 10.17 11.90
C LYS A 32 17.35 9.65 10.86
N GLY A 33 17.20 8.41 10.40
CA GLY A 33 17.99 7.80 9.33
C GLY A 33 17.07 7.16 8.28
N ASP A 34 17.64 6.88 7.12
CA ASP A 34 16.91 6.26 6.01
C ASP A 34 16.18 4.97 6.42
N LEU A 35 15.04 4.72 5.78
CA LEU A 35 14.30 3.46 5.94
C LEU A 35 15.27 2.28 5.72
N LEU A 36 15.17 1.22 6.55
CA LEU A 36 16.04 0.06 6.40
C LEU A 36 15.90 -0.51 4.98
N GLU A 37 17.01 -0.86 4.33
CA GLU A 37 16.95 -1.40 2.96
C GLU A 37 16.08 -2.65 2.86
N ALA A 38 16.02 -3.46 3.92
CA ALA A 38 15.11 -4.59 4.04
C ALA A 38 13.63 -4.16 4.02
N ASP A 39 13.28 -3.04 4.66
CA ASP A 39 11.92 -2.50 4.66
C ASP A 39 11.56 -1.96 3.28
N LYS A 40 12.47 -1.21 2.63
CA LYS A 40 12.28 -0.73 1.26
C LYS A 40 12.05 -1.90 0.30
N ALA A 41 12.89 -2.93 0.39
CA ALA A 41 12.78 -4.13 -0.42
C ALA A 41 11.45 -4.84 -0.18
N LEU A 42 11.02 -4.99 1.08
CA LEU A 42 9.73 -5.60 1.43
C LEU A 42 8.55 -4.84 0.82
N LEU A 43 8.50 -3.51 0.97
CA LEU A 43 7.41 -2.70 0.41
C LEU A 43 7.41 -2.77 -1.12
N TYR A 44 8.58 -2.71 -1.77
CA TYR A 44 8.70 -2.81 -3.23
C TYR A 44 8.21 -4.17 -3.76
N LYS A 45 8.68 -5.28 -3.17
CA LYS A 45 8.22 -6.63 -3.53
C LYS A 45 6.71 -6.75 -3.34
N GLY A 46 6.20 -6.28 -2.20
CA GLY A 46 4.79 -6.32 -1.86
C GLY A 46 3.90 -5.56 -2.85
N ILE A 47 4.30 -4.33 -3.21
CA ILE A 47 3.59 -3.53 -4.22
C ILE A 47 3.54 -4.26 -5.57
N ARG A 48 4.67 -4.82 -6.04
CA ARG A 48 4.72 -5.54 -7.32
C ARG A 48 3.78 -6.75 -7.33
N ASN A 49 3.72 -7.49 -6.21
CA ASN A 49 2.81 -8.63 -6.08
C ASN A 49 1.34 -8.18 -6.09
N LEU A 50 1.00 -7.11 -5.35
CA LEU A 50 -0.34 -6.55 -5.34
C LEU A 50 -0.77 -6.02 -6.71
N ASP A 51 0.14 -5.41 -7.48
CA ASP A 51 -0.16 -4.95 -8.85
C ASP A 51 -0.47 -6.14 -9.76
N SER A 52 0.34 -7.21 -9.69
CA SER A 52 0.10 -8.42 -10.48
C SER A 52 -1.23 -9.08 -10.10
N GLU A 53 -1.56 -9.13 -8.80
CA GLU A 53 -2.84 -9.63 -8.32
C GLU A 53 -4.00 -8.76 -8.82
N LEU A 54 -3.87 -7.45 -8.73
CA LEU A 54 -4.89 -6.50 -9.17
C LEU A 54 -5.22 -6.66 -10.66
N VAL A 55 -4.19 -6.77 -11.51
CA VAL A 55 -4.37 -6.99 -12.96
C VAL A 55 -5.18 -8.26 -13.20
N LYS A 56 -4.80 -9.38 -12.56
CA LYS A 56 -5.52 -10.66 -12.69
C LYS A 56 -6.98 -10.55 -12.26
N LEU A 57 -7.26 -9.91 -11.12
CA LEU A 57 -8.62 -9.74 -10.62
C LEU A 57 -9.48 -8.88 -11.56
N VAL A 58 -8.91 -7.81 -12.11
CA VAL A 58 -9.61 -6.91 -13.03
C VAL A 58 -9.90 -7.60 -14.37
N GLU A 59 -8.92 -8.30 -14.94
CA GLU A 59 -9.09 -9.06 -16.19
C GLU A 59 -10.12 -10.19 -16.05
N ALA A 60 -10.10 -10.89 -14.91
CA ALA A 60 -11.07 -11.93 -14.57
C ALA A 60 -12.46 -11.38 -14.21
N LYS A 61 -12.65 -10.04 -14.14
CA LYS A 61 -13.89 -9.38 -13.72
C LYS A 61 -14.41 -9.91 -12.37
N GLU A 62 -13.49 -10.13 -11.45
CA GLU A 62 -13.77 -10.64 -10.12
C GLU A 62 -14.60 -9.67 -9.26
N ASP A 63 -15.06 -10.15 -8.11
CA ASP A 63 -15.86 -9.36 -7.17
C ASP A 63 -15.17 -8.03 -6.80
N LYS A 64 -15.91 -6.93 -6.91
CA LYS A 64 -15.50 -5.58 -6.50
C LYS A 64 -14.95 -5.55 -5.07
N THR A 65 -15.43 -6.41 -4.19
CA THR A 65 -14.94 -6.55 -2.81
C THR A 65 -13.50 -7.04 -2.74
N LYS A 66 -13.09 -7.97 -3.63
CA LYS A 66 -11.70 -8.44 -3.72
C LYS A 66 -10.80 -7.33 -4.25
N ILE A 67 -11.22 -6.69 -5.35
CA ILE A 67 -10.49 -5.58 -5.99
C ILE A 67 -10.34 -4.41 -5.00
N TYR A 68 -11.38 -4.11 -4.22
CA TYR A 68 -11.36 -3.13 -3.14
C TYR A 68 -10.24 -3.40 -2.12
N LYS A 69 -10.15 -4.64 -1.61
CA LYS A 69 -9.13 -5.01 -0.61
C LYS A 69 -7.71 -4.83 -1.15
N VAL A 70 -7.49 -5.19 -2.41
CA VAL A 70 -6.17 -5.03 -3.05
C VAL A 70 -5.83 -3.55 -3.22
N TYR A 71 -6.73 -2.72 -3.74
CA TYR A 71 -6.48 -1.28 -3.83
C TYR A 71 -6.22 -0.64 -2.46
N LEU A 72 -6.97 -1.05 -1.43
CA LEU A 72 -6.79 -0.53 -0.09
C LEU A 72 -5.41 -0.89 0.46
N LYS A 73 -4.98 -2.16 0.27
CA LYS A 73 -3.65 -2.60 0.66
C LYS A 73 -2.56 -1.86 -0.11
N ILE A 74 -2.71 -1.63 -1.42
CA ILE A 74 -1.78 -0.80 -2.20
C ILE A 74 -1.69 0.61 -1.61
N GLY A 75 -2.81 1.22 -1.22
CA GLY A 75 -2.85 2.51 -0.54
C GLY A 75 -2.01 2.53 0.73
N HIS A 76 -2.21 1.55 1.61
CA HIS A 76 -1.42 1.40 2.84
C HIS A 76 0.08 1.28 2.56
N ILE A 77 0.48 0.38 1.68
CA ILE A 77 1.90 0.12 1.43
C ILE A 77 2.57 1.29 0.71
N SER A 78 1.86 1.95 -0.22
CA SER A 78 2.37 3.14 -0.90
C SER A 78 2.60 4.30 0.07
N LEU A 79 1.71 4.46 1.05
CA LEU A 79 1.90 5.45 2.13
C LEU A 79 3.16 5.14 2.95
N LEU A 80 3.37 3.88 3.35
CA LEU A 80 4.59 3.47 4.07
C LEU A 80 5.85 3.65 3.23
N ALA A 81 5.74 3.52 1.90
CA ALA A 81 6.81 3.76 0.94
C ALA A 81 7.04 5.26 0.63
N LYS A 82 6.24 6.16 1.22
CA LYS A 82 6.24 7.61 0.96
C LYS A 82 5.86 8.00 -0.49
N ASP A 83 5.20 7.11 -1.21
CA ASP A 83 4.63 7.36 -2.54
C ASP A 83 3.20 7.91 -2.37
N PHE A 84 3.11 9.18 -1.96
CA PHE A 84 1.84 9.84 -1.68
C PHE A 84 0.90 9.95 -2.89
N PRO A 85 1.35 10.26 -4.13
CA PRO A 85 0.46 10.27 -5.30
C PRO A 85 -0.19 8.92 -5.55
N ARG A 86 0.58 7.83 -5.46
CA ARG A 86 0.06 6.48 -5.64
C ARG A 86 -0.86 6.06 -4.50
N ALA A 87 -0.51 6.39 -3.26
CA ALA A 87 -1.36 6.15 -2.10
C ALA A 87 -2.73 6.83 -2.29
N LEU A 88 -2.75 8.10 -2.70
CA LEU A 88 -3.99 8.85 -2.97
C LEU A 88 -4.85 8.16 -4.02
N SER A 89 -4.27 7.87 -5.19
CA SER A 89 -4.99 7.22 -6.30
C SER A 89 -5.60 5.88 -5.86
N SER A 90 -4.84 5.10 -5.08
CA SER A 90 -5.27 3.77 -4.64
C SER A 90 -6.39 3.85 -3.59
N TYR A 91 -6.29 4.77 -2.63
CA TYR A 91 -7.37 5.02 -1.67
C TYR A 91 -8.65 5.51 -2.34
N GLN A 92 -8.56 6.42 -3.31
CA GLN A 92 -9.74 6.89 -4.05
C GLN A 92 -10.42 5.76 -4.82
N LYS A 93 -9.64 4.89 -5.47
CA LYS A 93 -10.17 3.70 -6.16
C LYS A 93 -10.83 2.72 -5.18
N ALA A 94 -10.19 2.42 -4.05
CA ALA A 94 -10.78 1.59 -3.00
C ALA A 94 -12.10 2.20 -2.48
N TYR A 95 -12.08 3.49 -2.14
CA TYR A 95 -13.25 4.21 -1.68
C TYR A 95 -14.42 4.13 -2.67
N ASN A 96 -14.15 4.33 -3.97
CA ASN A 96 -15.17 4.25 -5.01
C ASN A 96 -15.75 2.85 -5.21
N LEU A 97 -14.98 1.80 -4.91
CA LEU A 97 -15.44 0.41 -5.01
C LEU A 97 -16.31 -0.02 -3.83
N ASN A 98 -15.97 0.42 -2.61
CA ASN A 98 -16.72 0.08 -1.40
C ASN A 98 -16.57 1.15 -0.32
N LYS A 99 -17.45 2.16 -0.37
CA LYS A 99 -17.46 3.25 0.61
C LYS A 99 -17.72 2.73 2.01
N ASP A 100 -18.77 1.93 2.20
CA ASP A 100 -19.19 1.46 3.53
C ASP A 100 -18.12 0.61 4.21
N GLY A 101 -17.39 -0.21 3.44
CA GLY A 101 -16.24 -0.96 3.93
C GLY A 101 -15.05 -0.07 4.28
N PHE A 102 -14.78 0.94 3.46
CA PHE A 102 -13.65 1.86 3.66
C PHE A 102 -13.70 2.54 5.03
N TRP A 103 -14.88 2.99 5.44
CA TRP A 103 -15.08 3.68 6.73
C TRP A 103 -15.00 2.77 7.95
N LYS A 104 -15.22 1.46 7.77
CA LYS A 104 -15.19 0.47 8.85
C LYS A 104 -13.77 0.10 9.27
N GLU A 105 -12.77 0.42 8.47
CA GLU A 105 -11.37 0.14 8.75
C GLU A 105 -10.64 1.42 9.16
N PRO A 106 -10.33 1.62 10.46
CA PRO A 106 -9.76 2.87 10.96
C PRO A 106 -8.43 3.26 10.30
N ALA A 107 -7.62 2.26 9.92
CA ALA A 107 -6.36 2.47 9.23
C ALA A 107 -6.55 3.13 7.86
N SER A 108 -7.65 2.85 7.16
CA SER A 108 -7.97 3.42 5.84
C SER A 108 -8.16 4.93 5.92
N TYR A 109 -8.95 5.37 6.91
CA TYR A 109 -9.22 6.79 7.09
C TYR A 109 -8.00 7.55 7.61
N PHE A 110 -7.26 6.95 8.56
CA PHE A 110 -5.98 7.49 8.99
C PHE A 110 -5.01 7.66 7.83
N GLY A 111 -4.85 6.62 7.00
CA GLY A 111 -3.97 6.65 5.83
C GLY A 111 -4.33 7.75 4.82
N LEU A 112 -5.61 7.85 4.45
CA LEU A 112 -6.08 8.90 3.54
C LEU A 112 -5.88 10.30 4.15
N GLY A 113 -6.14 10.47 5.45
CA GLY A 113 -5.88 11.72 6.17
C GLY A 113 -4.42 12.14 6.12
N MET A 114 -3.49 11.18 6.31
CA MET A 114 -2.05 11.44 6.19
C MET A 114 -1.64 11.89 4.79
N VAL A 115 -2.23 11.29 3.75
CA VAL A 115 -2.00 11.69 2.35
C VAL A 115 -2.47 13.11 2.09
N TYR A 116 -3.68 13.47 2.54
CA TYR A 116 -4.18 14.84 2.38
C TYR A 116 -3.37 15.86 3.18
N PHE A 117 -2.95 15.51 4.40
CA PHE A 117 -2.08 16.36 5.20
C PHE A 117 -0.75 16.64 4.47
N HIS A 118 -0.14 15.60 3.88
CA HIS A 118 1.05 15.75 3.07
C HIS A 118 0.82 16.74 1.92
N PHE A 119 -0.15 16.50 1.04
CA PHE A 119 -0.38 17.38 -0.11
C PHE A 119 -0.71 18.82 0.30
N LYS A 120 -1.54 19.01 1.34
CA LYS A 120 -1.85 20.33 1.87
C LYS A 120 -0.63 21.06 2.43
N ALA A 121 0.32 20.34 3.03
CA ALA A 121 1.54 20.93 3.58
C ALA A 121 2.54 21.37 2.50
N PHE A 122 2.46 20.83 1.28
CA PHE A 122 3.34 21.15 0.14
C PHE A 122 2.69 22.06 -0.92
N GLU A 123 1.42 22.46 -0.74
CA GLU A 123 0.72 23.46 -1.55
C GLU A 123 0.83 24.91 -1.00
N MET A 124 1.74 25.16 -0.04
CA MET A 124 2.04 26.48 0.52
C MET A 124 3.42 27.00 0.11
#